data_AF-X1D9K7-F1
#
_entry.id   AF-X1D9K7-F1
#
_cell.length_a   1.000
_cell.length_b   1.000
_cell.length_c   1.000
_cell.angle_alpha   90.00
_cell.angle_beta   90.00
_cell.angle_gamma   90.00
#
_symmetry.space_group_name_H-M   'P 1'
#
loop_
_entity.id
_entity.type
_entity.pdbx_description
1 polymer ?
#
loop_
_entity_poly.entity_id
_entity_poly.type
_entity_poly.pdbx_seq_one_letter_code
_entity_poly.pdbx_strand_id
1 'polypeptide(L)'
;YWGPAYVWATDENPGAAKCDYEYMCSEIERLKKDGYNVIMTFQYVEHYDYNPTDQQIIDFRRMADSGADIVSGSQSHHPMAVEINNDSFINYGLGNLFFDQMFNLGVRQGIIAQHILKALYILAHYKILIFQLIP
;
A
#
# COMPACT_ATOMS: atom_id res chain seq x y z
N TYR A 1 1.15 5.68 15.19
CA TYR A 1 1.45 6.68 14.17
C TYR A 1 2.89 7.13 14.28
N TRP A 2 3.59 7.31 13.16
CA TRP A 2 5.02 7.65 13.15
C TRP A 2 5.26 9.00 12.46
N GLY A 3 5.92 9.93 13.16
CA GLY A 3 6.17 11.29 12.64
C GLY A 3 5.91 12.38 13.68
N PRO A 4 6.55 13.56 13.54
CA PRO A 4 6.41 14.64 14.50
C PRO A 4 5.00 15.24 14.47
N ALA A 5 4.53 15.79 15.60
CA ALA A 5 3.13 16.22 15.74
C ALA A 5 2.66 17.23 14.67
N TYR A 6 3.57 18.05 14.14
CA TYR A 6 3.27 19.10 13.16
C TYR A 6 3.04 18.61 11.73
N VAL A 7 3.33 17.34 11.41
CA VAL A 7 3.09 16.81 10.05
C VAL A 7 1.68 16.27 9.86
N TRP A 8 0.90 16.12 10.93
CA TRP A 8 -0.43 15.53 10.88
C TRP A 8 -1.48 16.54 10.47
N ALA A 9 -2.43 16.09 9.65
CA ALA A 9 -3.65 16.85 9.38
C ALA A 9 -4.46 17.02 10.68
N THR A 10 -5.04 18.20 10.82
CA THR A 10 -6.00 18.57 11.87
C THR A 10 -7.18 19.28 11.21
N ASP A 11 -8.22 19.59 11.98
CA ASP A 11 -9.35 20.36 11.47
C ASP A 11 -8.92 21.78 11.05
N GLU A 12 -7.84 22.32 11.64
CA GLU A 12 -7.36 23.67 11.35
C GLU A 12 -6.15 23.73 10.42
N ASN A 13 -5.39 22.64 10.24
CA ASN A 13 -4.13 22.63 9.48
C ASN A 13 -4.00 21.44 8.53
N PRO A 14 -3.47 21.65 7.30
CA PRO A 14 -3.19 20.57 6.37
C PRO A 14 -2.02 19.69 6.85
N GLY A 15 -2.03 18.42 6.45
CA GLY A 15 -0.96 17.48 6.76
C GLY A 15 -1.26 16.06 6.29
N ALA A 16 -0.48 15.10 6.75
CA ALA A 16 -0.71 13.67 6.54
C ALA A 16 -1.97 13.22 7.30
N ALA A 17 -2.88 12.54 6.61
CA ALA A 17 -3.99 11.87 7.26
C ALA A 17 -3.46 10.64 8.00
N LYS A 18 -3.87 10.49 9.26
CA LYS A 18 -3.60 9.29 10.03
C LYS A 18 -4.37 8.11 9.44
N CYS A 19 -3.76 6.92 9.43
CA CYS A 19 -4.47 5.70 9.10
C CYS A 19 -5.62 5.43 10.09
N ASP A 20 -6.84 5.44 9.58
CA ASP A 20 -8.03 4.93 10.25
C ASP A 20 -8.33 3.54 9.67
N TYR A 21 -7.82 2.50 10.33
CA TYR A 21 -7.93 1.13 9.81
C TYR A 21 -9.38 0.66 9.70
N GLU A 22 -10.29 1.09 10.60
CA GLU A 22 -11.69 0.68 10.55
C GLU A 22 -12.38 1.28 9.34
N TYR A 23 -12.20 2.60 9.12
CA TYR A 23 -12.67 3.27 7.92
C TYR A 23 -12.11 2.62 6.65
N MET A 24 -10.79 2.41 6.60
CA MET A 24 -10.12 1.81 5.43
C MET A 24 -10.66 0.42 5.10
N CYS A 25 -10.81 -0.46 6.11
CA CYS A 25 -11.39 -1.79 5.90
C CYS A 25 -12.83 -1.68 5.38
N SER A 26 -13.65 -0.82 5.99
CA SER A 26 -15.04 -0.63 5.59
C SER A 26 -15.19 -0.11 4.16
N GLU A 27 -14.26 0.76 3.72
CA GLU A 27 -14.28 1.34 2.39
C GLU A 27 -13.82 0.33 1.33
N ILE A 28 -12.81 -0.50 1.64
CA ILE A 28 -12.43 -1.62 0.79
C ILE A 28 -13.63 -2.56 0.61
N GLU A 29 -14.27 -2.98 1.70
CA GLU A 29 -15.45 -3.86 1.63
C GLU A 29 -16.58 -3.25 0.79
N ARG A 30 -16.85 -1.95 0.97
CA ARG A 30 -17.88 -1.23 0.22
C ARG A 30 -17.57 -1.22 -1.27
N LEU A 31 -16.33 -0.90 -1.65
CA LEU A 31 -15.89 -0.86 -3.06
C LEU A 31 -15.93 -2.24 -3.71
N LYS A 32 -15.58 -3.29 -2.96
CA LYS A 32 -15.71 -4.68 -3.45
C LYS A 32 -17.16 -5.06 -3.67
N LYS A 33 -18.08 -4.69 -2.77
CA LYS A 33 -19.54 -4.89 -2.96
C LYS A 33 -20.07 -4.15 -4.19
N ASP A 34 -19.50 -2.97 -4.50
CA ASP A 34 -19.83 -2.18 -5.68
C ASP A 34 -19.19 -2.73 -6.99
N GLY A 35 -18.43 -3.83 -6.91
CA GLY A 35 -17.84 -4.51 -8.07
C GLY A 35 -16.50 -3.93 -8.55
N TYR A 36 -15.78 -3.18 -7.71
CA TYR A 36 -14.48 -2.61 -8.06
C TYR A 36 -13.34 -3.65 -7.91
N ASN A 37 -12.27 -3.43 -8.66
CA ASN A 37 -10.95 -3.98 -8.30
C ASN A 37 -10.25 -2.93 -7.44
N VAL A 38 -9.89 -3.30 -6.22
CA VAL A 38 -9.36 -2.39 -5.20
C VAL A 38 -7.85 -2.58 -5.08
N ILE A 39 -7.13 -1.49 -5.31
CA ILE A 39 -5.68 -1.40 -5.10
C ILE A 39 -5.47 -0.45 -3.92
N MET A 40 -5.09 -0.99 -2.77
CA MET A 40 -4.79 -0.23 -1.58
C MET A 40 -3.29 0.07 -1.53
N THR A 41 -2.89 1.29 -1.17
CA THR A 41 -1.48 1.62 -0.96
C THR A 41 -1.17 2.18 0.42
N PHE A 42 -0.10 1.66 1.03
CA PHE A 42 0.47 2.18 2.27
C PHE A 42 1.71 3.01 1.97
N GLN A 43 1.84 4.17 2.60
CA GLN A 43 3.14 4.84 2.75
C GLN A 43 3.65 4.49 4.14
N TYR A 44 4.39 3.39 4.28
CA TYR A 44 4.74 2.88 5.61
C TYR A 44 6.04 3.49 6.15
N VAL A 45 6.27 3.38 7.47
CA VAL A 45 7.55 3.80 8.06
C VAL A 45 8.71 3.06 7.39
N GLU A 46 9.81 3.79 7.16
CA GLU A 46 11.00 3.27 6.50
C GLU A 46 11.57 2.06 7.24
N HIS A 47 11.75 0.97 6.50
CA HIS A 47 12.40 -0.23 7.00
C HIS A 47 13.40 -0.74 5.95
N TYR A 48 14.69 -0.55 6.23
CA TYR A 48 15.80 -0.87 5.33
C TYR A 48 16.15 -2.37 5.37
N ASP A 49 15.18 -3.24 5.10
CA ASP A 49 15.32 -4.69 5.00
C ASP A 49 14.50 -5.23 3.81
N TYR A 50 14.84 -6.41 3.32
CA TYR A 50 14.05 -7.11 2.32
C TYR A 50 12.79 -7.75 2.94
N ASN A 51 12.84 -8.12 4.22
CA ASN A 51 11.71 -8.71 4.93
C ASN A 51 10.83 -7.62 5.57
N PRO A 52 9.49 -7.75 5.52
CA PRO A 52 8.61 -6.89 6.28
C PRO A 52 8.74 -7.17 7.78
N THR A 53 8.47 -6.14 8.58
CA THR A 53 8.29 -6.29 10.02
C THR A 53 6.99 -7.03 10.34
N ASP A 54 6.90 -7.66 11.52
CA ASP A 54 5.68 -8.35 11.97
C ASP A 54 4.45 -7.43 11.93
N GLN A 55 4.61 -6.15 12.27
CA GLN A 55 3.52 -5.18 12.23
C GLN A 55 3.09 -4.85 10.79
N GLN A 56 4.05 -4.72 9.85
CA GLN A 56 3.71 -4.54 8.42
C GLN A 56 2.92 -5.73 7.89
N ILE A 57 3.29 -6.95 8.26
CA ILE A 57 2.54 -8.17 7.87
C ILE A 57 1.10 -8.08 8.38
N ILE A 58 0.89 -7.74 9.65
CA ILE A 58 -0.44 -7.60 10.24
C ILE A 58 -1.26 -6.53 9.49
N ASP A 59 -0.68 -5.35 9.28
CA ASP A 59 -1.40 -4.21 8.72
C ASP A 59 -1.75 -4.42 7.24
N PHE A 60 -0.84 -4.99 6.45
CA PHE A 60 -1.08 -5.25 5.03
C PHE A 60 -2.06 -6.42 4.83
N ARG A 61 -1.92 -7.51 5.60
CA ARG A 61 -2.88 -8.60 5.57
C ARG A 61 -4.28 -8.14 5.98
N ARG A 62 -4.40 -7.21 6.93
CA ARG A 62 -5.70 -6.62 7.30
C ARG A 62 -6.44 -5.99 6.11
N MET A 63 -5.72 -5.28 5.24
CA MET A 63 -6.30 -4.67 4.04
C MET A 63 -6.67 -5.73 2.99
N ALA A 64 -5.82 -6.74 2.81
CA ALA A 64 -6.09 -7.87 1.94
C ALA A 64 -7.33 -8.67 2.40
N ASP A 65 -7.41 -8.97 3.70
CA ASP A 65 -8.52 -9.71 4.33
C ASP A 65 -9.85 -8.95 4.25
N SER A 66 -9.80 -7.61 4.12
CA SER A 66 -10.98 -6.76 3.87
C SER A 66 -11.45 -6.80 2.40
N GLY A 67 -10.69 -7.46 1.53
CA GLY A 67 -11.05 -7.73 0.13
C GLY A 67 -10.24 -6.96 -0.92
N ALA A 68 -9.16 -6.26 -0.56
CA ALA A 68 -8.31 -5.60 -1.54
C ALA A 68 -7.66 -6.63 -2.47
N ASP A 69 -7.71 -6.39 -3.79
CA ASP A 69 -7.08 -7.30 -4.76
C ASP A 69 -5.55 -7.14 -4.76
N ILE A 70 -5.08 -5.91 -4.54
CA ILE A 70 -3.66 -5.58 -4.38
C ILE A 70 -3.47 -4.67 -3.17
N VAL A 71 -2.46 -4.95 -2.36
CA VAL A 71 -1.96 -4.07 -1.29
C VAL A 71 -0.49 -3.75 -1.58
N SER A 72 -0.14 -2.47 -1.76
CA SER A 72 1.21 -2.06 -2.16
C SER A 72 1.82 -1.01 -1.25
N GLY A 73 3.02 -1.28 -0.74
CA GLY A 73 3.79 -0.39 0.12
C GLY A 73 4.71 0.54 -0.67
N SER A 74 4.81 1.79 -0.22
CA SER A 74 5.77 2.80 -0.65
C SER A 74 6.65 3.25 0.53
N GLN A 75 7.63 4.11 0.26
CA GLN A 75 8.60 4.65 1.22
C GLN A 75 9.60 3.64 1.81
N SER A 76 9.53 2.35 1.48
CA SER A 76 10.45 1.34 2.05
C SER A 76 11.94 1.58 1.76
N HIS A 77 12.28 2.30 0.67
CA HIS A 77 13.62 2.45 0.09
C HIS A 77 14.32 1.15 -0.33
N HIS A 78 13.98 0.01 0.24
CA HIS A 78 14.34 -1.32 -0.21
C HIS A 78 13.18 -1.97 -0.97
N PRO A 79 13.46 -2.74 -2.04
CA PRO A 79 12.45 -3.65 -2.56
C PRO A 79 12.20 -4.72 -1.49
N MET A 80 10.97 -4.84 -1.01
CA MET A 80 10.62 -5.79 0.04
C MET A 80 9.94 -7.03 -0.53
N ALA A 81 9.68 -8.01 0.33
CA ALA A 81 8.99 -9.24 -0.02
C ALA A 81 7.63 -8.98 -0.69
N VAL A 82 7.19 -9.96 -1.48
CA VAL A 82 5.84 -10.04 -2.02
C VAL A 82 5.17 -11.30 -1.49
N GLU A 83 3.85 -11.23 -1.33
CA GLU A 83 3.05 -12.31 -0.75
C GLU A 83 1.73 -12.43 -1.52
N ILE A 84 1.22 -13.67 -1.63
CA ILE A 84 -0.17 -13.92 -1.99
C ILE A 84 -0.89 -14.31 -0.70
N ASN A 85 -1.83 -13.47 -0.26
CA ASN A 85 -2.68 -13.74 0.91
C ASN A 85 -4.11 -14.01 0.40
N ASN A 86 -4.50 -15.29 0.42
CA ASN A 86 -5.72 -15.77 -0.26
C ASN A 86 -5.69 -15.41 -1.76
N ASP A 87 -6.63 -14.58 -2.22
CA ASP A 87 -6.72 -14.11 -3.61
C ASP A 87 -6.06 -12.73 -3.82
N SER A 88 -5.47 -12.14 -2.77
CA SER A 88 -4.87 -10.80 -2.80
C SER A 88 -3.35 -10.85 -3.03
N PHE A 89 -2.84 -9.93 -3.85
CA PHE A 89 -1.40 -9.71 -4.01
C PHE A 89 -0.91 -8.62 -3.07
N ILE A 90 0.12 -8.90 -2.29
CA ILE A 90 0.74 -7.97 -1.36
C ILE A 90 2.18 -7.70 -1.81
N ASN A 91 2.55 -6.42 -1.93
CA ASN A 91 3.94 -5.98 -2.04
C ASN A 91 4.24 -5.04 -0.87
N TYR A 92 5.16 -5.42 0.01
CA TYR A 92 5.46 -4.66 1.22
C TYR A 92 6.27 -3.38 0.95
N GLY A 93 6.92 -3.27 -0.22
CA GLY A 93 7.75 -2.11 -0.53
C GLY A 93 8.36 -2.21 -1.93
N LEU A 94 8.12 -1.19 -2.76
CA LEU A 94 8.67 -1.12 -4.12
C LEU A 94 10.17 -0.84 -4.17
N GLY A 95 10.75 -0.26 -3.12
CA GLY A 95 12.12 0.26 -3.15
C GLY A 95 12.25 1.56 -3.94
N ASN A 96 13.47 1.86 -4.40
CA ASN A 96 13.79 3.10 -5.09
C ASN A 96 13.76 2.93 -6.61
N LEU A 97 13.13 3.89 -7.31
CA LEU A 97 13.24 4.03 -8.77
C LEU A 97 14.31 5.05 -9.13
N PHE A 98 14.10 6.31 -8.74
CA PHE A 98 15.05 7.42 -8.89
C PHE A 98 15.22 8.10 -7.53
N PHE A 99 16.30 7.77 -6.82
CA PHE A 99 16.59 8.33 -5.50
C PHE A 99 18.10 8.47 -5.31
N ASP A 100 18.54 9.42 -4.47
CA ASP A 100 19.94 9.77 -4.26
C ASP A 100 20.63 8.95 -3.14
N GLN A 101 19.88 8.06 -2.48
CA GLN A 101 20.45 7.12 -1.52
C GLN A 101 21.29 6.06 -2.22
N MET A 102 22.62 6.15 -2.05
CA MET A 102 23.58 5.26 -2.69
C MET A 102 24.44 4.49 -1.68
N PHE A 103 24.12 4.46 -0.39
CA PHE A 103 25.05 3.91 0.60
C PHE A 103 25.10 2.37 0.70
N ASN A 104 24.09 1.65 0.18
CA ASN A 104 24.10 0.17 0.09
C ASN A 104 23.33 -0.33 -1.14
N LEU A 105 23.30 -1.64 -1.37
CA LEU A 105 22.61 -2.24 -2.53
C LEU A 105 21.08 -2.13 -2.43
N GLY A 106 20.50 -2.35 -1.26
CA GLY A 106 19.04 -2.36 -1.06
C GLY A 106 18.40 -1.04 -1.46
N VAL A 107 19.01 0.09 -1.12
CA VAL A 107 18.54 1.44 -1.50
C VAL A 107 18.79 1.82 -2.96
N ARG A 108 19.52 1.00 -3.71
CA ARG A 108 19.83 1.21 -5.14
C ARG A 108 18.97 0.34 -6.05
N GLN A 109 18.00 -0.38 -5.49
CA GLN A 109 17.15 -1.32 -6.19
C GLN A 109 15.69 -0.96 -6.02
N GLY A 110 14.88 -1.40 -6.97
CA GLY A 110 13.44 -1.26 -6.92
C GLY A 110 12.74 -2.30 -7.78
N ILE A 111 11.45 -2.49 -7.51
CA ILE A 111 10.53 -3.34 -8.24
C ILE A 111 9.65 -2.47 -9.12
N ILE A 112 9.64 -2.75 -10.43
CA ILE A 112 8.63 -2.20 -11.34
C ILE A 112 7.45 -3.18 -11.35
N ALA A 113 6.42 -2.88 -10.56
CA ALA A 113 5.22 -3.70 -10.49
C ALA A 113 4.27 -3.37 -11.65
N GLN A 114 3.97 -4.37 -12.49
CA GLN A 114 2.96 -4.28 -13.53
C GLN A 114 1.76 -5.15 -13.16
N HIS A 115 0.59 -4.54 -13.01
CA HIS A 115 -0.66 -5.24 -12.73
C HIS A 115 -1.55 -5.27 -13.97
N ILE A 116 -1.97 -6.47 -14.38
CA ILE A 116 -2.87 -6.67 -15.52
C ILE A 116 -4.20 -7.21 -14.97
N LEU A 117 -5.20 -6.33 -14.89
CA LEU A 117 -6.54 -6.68 -14.45
C LEU A 117 -7.39 -7.05 -15.67
N LYS A 118 -8.02 -8.23 -15.65
CA LYS A 118 -8.95 -8.68 -16.70
C LYS A 118 -10.39 -8.58 -16.21
N ALA A 119 -11.29 -8.36 -17.15
CA ALA A 119 -12.73 -8.39 -16.94
C ALA A 119 -13.36 -9.35 -17.95
N LEU A 120 -14.38 -10.09 -17.52
CA LEU A 120 -15.00 -11.16 -18.30
C LEU A 120 -15.77 -10.68 -19.55
N TYR A 121 -16.02 -9.37 -19.70
CA TYR A 121 -16.78 -8.81 -20.82
C TYR A 121 -15.99 -7.70 -21.52
N ILE A 122 -16.06 -7.67 -22.86
CA ILE A 122 -15.34 -6.72 -23.74
C ILE A 122 -15.69 -5.24 -23.44
N LEU A 123 -16.80 -5.00 -22.71
CA LEU A 123 -17.15 -3.71 -22.12
C LEU A 123 -16.89 -3.74 -20.62
N ALA A 124 -15.64 -3.62 -20.23
CA ALA A 124 -15.24 -3.51 -18.84
C ALA A 124 -14.94 -2.05 -18.48
N HIS A 125 -15.86 -1.43 -17.76
CA HIS A 125 -15.55 -0.18 -17.05
C HIS A 125 -14.77 -0.57 -15.79
N TYR A 126 -13.43 -0.57 -15.88
CA TYR A 126 -12.60 -0.70 -14.68
C TYR A 126 -12.76 0.57 -13.87
N LYS A 127 -13.19 0.41 -12.62
CA LYS A 127 -13.12 1.46 -11.64
C LYS A 127 -12.02 1.06 -10.66
N ILE A 128 -10.89 1.73 -10.77
CA ILE A 128 -9.72 1.56 -9.91
C ILE A 128 -9.70 2.77 -8.99
N LEU A 129 -9.66 2.54 -7.68
CA LEU A 129 -9.46 3.58 -6.69
C LEU A 129 -8.18 3.25 -5.94
N ILE A 130 -7.25 4.22 -5.91
CA ILE A 130 -5.97 4.13 -5.20
C ILE A 130 -6.07 5.03 -3.98
N PHE A 131 -5.95 4.44 -2.79
CA PHE A 131 -5.82 5.20 -1.54
C PHE A 131 -4.39 5.12 -1.05
N GLN A 132 -3.75 6.27 -0.88
CA GLN A 132 -2.45 6.39 -0.21
C GLN A 132 -2.68 6.98 1.20
N LEU A 133 -2.36 6.21 2.23
CA LEU A 133 -2.41 6.67 3.63
C LEU A 133 -1.07 6.43 4.34
N ILE A 134 -0.75 7.30 5.30
CA ILE A 134 0.56 7.37 5.98
C ILE A 134 0.34 6.95 7.46
N PRO A 135 0.84 5.77 7.90
CA PRO A 135 0.88 5.39 9.31
C PRO A 135 1.89 6.21 10.11
#